data_AF-A0A318Z717-F1
#
_entry.id   AF-A0A318Z717-F1
#
_cell.length_a   1.000
_cell.length_b   1.000
_cell.length_c   1.000
_cell.angle_alpha   90.00
_cell.angle_beta   90.00
_cell.angle_gamma   90.00
#
_symmetry.space_group_name_H-M   'P 1'
#
loop_
_entity.id
_entity.type
_entity.pdbx_description
1 polymer ?
#
loop_
_entity_poly.entity_id
_entity_poly.type
_entity_poly.pdbx_seq_one_letter_code
_entity_poly.pdbx_strand_id
1 'polypeptide(L)'
;MSRPEDTLYADLHYDDREAKKYTSSSRIRKIQSDMTHRALELLDLQSPSLILDVGCGSGLSGEILSQAGHTWIGMDIAPSMLDLALQREDEGVLSLMLADIGQGVPFRPGTFDAAISISAIQWLCNAESSDVSAEGRLRRFFEGLYASLRRGGRAVCQFYPKNDAQRSMISGAAMKAGFGAGILEDDPGTKNSKLYLVLTVGGGGLQGDITGIVNGMSDVDVLDARKTALGKGRPLSYRKGDKAWILRKKEQMTRKGKVVKADSKYTGRKRRPAF
;
A
#
# COMPACT_ATOMS: atom_id res chain seq x y z
N MET A 1 18.89 10.97 8.87
CA MET A 1 17.97 12.12 8.76
C MET A 1 16.71 11.75 9.52
N SER A 2 16.20 12.67 10.34
CA SER A 2 14.88 12.54 10.95
C SER A 2 13.80 12.54 9.86
N ARG A 3 12.71 11.81 10.09
CA ARG A 3 11.58 11.77 9.17
C ARG A 3 10.77 13.07 9.27
N PRO A 4 10.31 13.67 8.16
CA PRO A 4 9.47 14.86 8.19
C PRO A 4 8.26 14.71 9.13
N GLU A 5 7.59 13.55 9.06
CA GLU A 5 6.42 13.24 9.86
C GLU A 5 6.68 13.19 11.38
N ASP A 6 7.94 13.05 11.83
CA ASP A 6 8.26 13.07 13.26
C ASP A 6 8.38 14.51 13.81
N THR A 7 8.40 15.54 12.96
CA THR A 7 8.75 16.91 13.36
C THR A 7 7.60 17.90 13.25
N LEU A 8 6.88 17.90 12.13
CA LEU A 8 5.82 18.87 11.82
C LEU A 8 4.69 18.17 11.06
N TYR A 9 3.54 18.84 10.99
CA TYR A 9 2.44 18.45 10.11
C TYR A 9 2.81 18.73 8.64
N ALA A 10 2.16 18.04 7.69
CA ALA A 10 2.54 18.11 6.29
C ALA A 10 2.38 19.52 5.70
N ASP A 11 1.27 20.19 6.02
CA ASP A 11 0.98 21.57 5.63
C ASP A 11 1.97 22.58 6.20
N LEU A 12 2.43 22.38 7.43
CA LEU A 12 3.44 23.22 8.09
C LEU A 12 4.87 22.88 7.64
N HIS A 13 5.15 21.61 7.33
CA HIS A 13 6.45 21.15 6.88
C HIS A 13 6.75 21.64 5.47
N TYR A 14 5.78 21.56 4.57
CA TYR A 14 5.88 22.02 3.20
C TYR A 14 5.42 23.46 3.05
N ASP A 15 6.10 24.36 3.77
CA ASP A 15 5.99 25.80 3.54
C ASP A 15 6.58 26.20 2.17
N ASP A 16 6.44 27.47 1.79
CA ASP A 16 6.93 28.00 0.51
C ASP A 16 8.40 27.67 0.23
N ARG A 17 9.25 27.60 1.27
CA ARG A 17 10.68 27.36 1.12
C ARG A 17 10.97 25.88 0.92
N GLU A 18 10.45 25.03 1.79
CA GLU A 18 10.68 23.58 1.67
C GLU A 18 9.96 22.99 0.46
N ALA A 19 8.78 23.49 0.08
CA ALA A 19 8.09 23.10 -1.15
C ALA A 19 8.92 23.39 -2.41
N LYS A 20 9.49 24.60 -2.51
CA LYS A 20 10.38 24.98 -3.64
C LYS A 20 11.64 24.13 -3.68
N LYS A 21 12.28 23.91 -2.53
CA LYS A 21 13.48 23.08 -2.41
C LYS A 21 13.22 21.61 -2.75
N TYR A 22 12.10 21.06 -2.29
CA TYR A 22 11.65 19.71 -2.62
C TYR A 22 11.45 19.57 -4.14
N THR A 23 10.71 20.50 -4.72
CA THR A 23 10.31 20.46 -6.14
C THR A 23 11.48 20.70 -7.10
N SER A 24 12.44 21.55 -6.73
CA SER A 24 13.62 21.84 -7.56
C SER A 24 14.73 20.78 -7.47
N SER A 25 14.70 19.92 -6.47
CA SER A 25 15.73 18.89 -6.27
C SER A 25 15.67 17.79 -7.33
N SER A 26 16.68 17.71 -8.19
CA SER A 26 16.79 16.70 -9.25
C SER A 26 16.75 15.26 -8.70
N ARG A 27 17.37 15.05 -7.54
CA ARG A 27 17.35 13.74 -6.86
C ARG A 27 15.93 13.36 -6.42
N ILE A 28 15.18 14.29 -5.83
CA ILE A 28 13.81 14.03 -5.37
C ILE A 28 12.90 13.79 -6.58
N ARG A 29 13.00 14.64 -7.61
CA ARG A 29 12.25 14.47 -8.86
C ARG A 29 12.46 13.09 -9.47
N LYS A 30 13.71 12.62 -9.53
CA LYS A 30 14.02 11.28 -10.05
C LYS A 30 13.37 10.18 -9.21
N ILE A 31 13.50 10.25 -7.88
CA ILE A 31 12.90 9.25 -6.98
C ILE A 31 11.37 9.23 -7.12
N GLN A 32 10.72 10.40 -7.12
CA GLN A 32 9.26 10.51 -7.32
C GLN A 32 8.84 9.95 -8.68
N SER A 33 9.60 10.23 -9.73
CA SER A 33 9.34 9.72 -11.07
C SER A 33 9.45 8.21 -11.14
N ASP A 34 10.54 7.62 -10.64
CA ASP A 34 10.75 6.17 -10.62
C ASP A 34 9.61 5.46 -9.87
N MET A 35 9.20 5.98 -8.70
CA MET A 35 8.09 5.43 -7.92
C MET A 35 6.73 5.59 -8.60
N THR A 36 6.50 6.69 -9.32
CA THR A 36 5.25 6.93 -10.03
C THR A 36 5.12 5.99 -11.24
N HIS A 37 6.18 5.83 -12.03
CA HIS A 37 6.21 4.85 -13.12
C HIS A 37 5.95 3.43 -12.60
N ARG A 38 6.60 3.06 -11.50
CA ARG A 38 6.37 1.76 -10.88
C ARG A 38 4.93 1.58 -10.40
N ALA A 39 4.33 2.60 -9.81
CA ALA A 39 2.94 2.54 -9.40
C ALA A 39 1.96 2.46 -10.58
N LEU A 40 2.25 3.13 -11.71
CA LEU A 40 1.50 3.00 -12.95
C LEU A 40 1.57 1.59 -13.54
N GLU A 41 2.75 0.96 -13.53
CA GLU A 41 2.89 -0.44 -13.93
C GLU A 41 2.00 -1.37 -13.09
N LEU A 42 1.99 -1.16 -11.77
CA LEU A 42 1.15 -1.95 -10.84
C LEU A 42 -0.35 -1.67 -11.00
N LEU A 43 -0.71 -0.47 -11.44
CA LEU A 43 -2.08 -0.12 -11.79
C LEU A 43 -2.54 -0.78 -13.10
N ASP A 44 -1.63 -1.23 -13.97
CA ASP A 44 -1.90 -2.07 -15.16
C ASP A 44 -3.06 -1.54 -16.05
N LEU A 45 -3.13 -0.22 -16.24
CA LEU A 45 -4.23 0.42 -16.98
C LEU A 45 -4.08 0.19 -18.49
N GLN A 46 -5.16 -0.27 -19.13
CA GLN A 46 -5.17 -0.65 -20.55
C GLN A 46 -5.69 0.47 -21.47
N SER A 47 -6.26 1.53 -20.91
CA SER A 47 -6.84 2.65 -21.64
C SER A 47 -6.65 3.96 -20.89
N PRO A 48 -6.75 5.11 -21.56
CA PRO A 48 -6.93 6.40 -20.91
C PRO A 48 -7.99 6.30 -19.81
N SER A 49 -7.71 6.88 -18.65
CA SER A 49 -8.43 6.64 -17.40
C SER A 49 -8.47 7.94 -16.59
N LEU A 50 -9.50 8.09 -15.76
CA LEU A 50 -9.58 9.17 -14.78
C LEU A 50 -8.96 8.72 -13.45
N ILE A 51 -7.87 9.36 -13.05
CA ILE A 51 -7.07 8.98 -11.89
C ILE A 51 -7.18 10.02 -10.78
N LEU A 52 -7.35 9.56 -9.53
CA LEU A 52 -7.17 10.40 -8.35
C LEU A 52 -5.72 10.33 -7.87
N ASP A 53 -5.01 11.45 -7.85
CA ASP A 53 -3.68 11.57 -7.24
C ASP A 53 -3.80 12.11 -5.81
N VAL A 54 -3.59 11.23 -4.83
CA VAL A 54 -3.77 11.50 -3.40
C VAL A 54 -2.44 11.90 -2.78
N GLY A 55 -2.37 13.13 -2.27
CA GLY A 55 -1.12 13.77 -1.84
C GLY A 55 -0.27 14.14 -3.05
N CYS A 56 -0.89 14.80 -4.03
CA CYS A 56 -0.27 15.09 -5.33
C CYS A 56 0.91 16.07 -5.24
N GLY A 57 1.07 16.77 -4.11
CA GLY A 57 2.12 17.72 -3.86
C GLY A 57 2.21 18.77 -4.97
N SER A 58 3.42 18.95 -5.51
CA SER A 58 3.69 19.90 -6.57
C SER A 58 3.43 19.35 -7.98
N GLY A 59 2.65 18.27 -8.10
CA GLY A 59 2.20 17.71 -9.39
C GLY A 59 3.22 16.83 -10.11
N LEU A 60 4.29 16.39 -9.43
CA LEU A 60 5.34 15.55 -10.03
C LEU A 60 4.80 14.19 -10.51
N SER A 61 3.92 13.57 -9.73
CA SER A 61 3.25 12.32 -10.10
C SER A 61 2.22 12.56 -11.20
N GLY A 62 1.41 13.61 -11.05
CA GLY A 62 0.40 14.03 -12.03
C GLY A 62 0.95 14.22 -13.45
N GLU A 63 2.08 14.91 -13.60
CA GLU A 63 2.72 15.12 -14.92
C GLU A 63 3.02 13.80 -15.64
N ILE A 64 3.40 12.76 -14.89
CA ILE A 64 3.67 11.42 -15.43
C ILE A 64 2.36 10.72 -15.81
N LEU A 65 1.28 10.92 -15.06
CA LEU A 65 -0.05 10.41 -15.43
C LEU A 65 -0.50 11.01 -16.77
N SER A 66 -0.33 12.33 -16.94
CA SER A 66 -0.64 13.05 -18.17
C SER A 66 0.20 12.54 -19.35
N GLN A 67 1.51 12.37 -19.16
CA GLN A 67 2.41 11.81 -20.17
C GLN A 67 2.04 10.37 -20.56
N ALA A 68 1.45 9.60 -19.64
CA ALA A 68 0.91 8.27 -19.92
C ALA A 68 -0.47 8.29 -20.60
N GLY A 69 -1.03 9.48 -20.90
CA GLY A 69 -2.31 9.64 -21.57
C GLY A 69 -3.52 9.55 -20.64
N HIS A 70 -3.34 9.74 -19.34
CA HIS A 70 -4.41 9.77 -18.36
C HIS A 70 -4.78 11.20 -17.96
N THR A 71 -6.03 11.39 -17.55
CA THR A 71 -6.48 12.64 -16.92
C THR A 71 -6.55 12.43 -15.41
N TRP A 72 -6.23 13.46 -14.63
CA TRP A 72 -6.18 13.29 -13.19
C TRP A 72 -6.73 14.48 -12.40
N ILE A 73 -7.15 14.18 -11.17
CA ILE A 73 -7.51 15.18 -10.15
C ILE A 73 -6.56 14.99 -8.98
N GLY A 74 -5.94 16.07 -8.52
CA GLY A 74 -5.01 16.07 -7.39
C GLY A 74 -5.65 16.55 -6.10
N MET A 75 -5.31 15.90 -4.99
CA MET A 75 -5.62 16.38 -3.64
C MET A 75 -4.33 16.52 -2.83
N ASP A 76 -4.12 17.67 -2.19
CA ASP A 76 -3.02 17.85 -1.23
C ASP A 76 -3.44 18.78 -0.10
N ILE A 77 -2.81 18.63 1.07
CA ILE A 77 -3.08 19.45 2.26
C ILE A 77 -2.24 20.73 2.27
N ALA A 78 -1.10 20.75 1.56
CA ALA A 78 -0.14 21.85 1.59
C ALA A 78 -0.43 22.88 0.47
N PRO A 79 -0.87 24.11 0.82
CA PRO A 79 -1.17 25.14 -0.19
C PRO A 79 0.03 25.50 -1.06
N SER A 80 1.23 25.60 -0.46
CA SER A 80 2.47 25.93 -1.18
C SER A 80 2.87 24.87 -2.21
N MET A 81 2.50 23.60 -1.97
CA MET A 81 2.73 22.54 -2.95
C MET A 81 1.76 22.67 -4.12
N LEU A 82 0.48 22.96 -3.86
CA LEU A 82 -0.52 23.16 -4.89
C LEU A 82 -0.26 24.41 -5.75
N ASP A 83 0.27 25.48 -5.17
CA ASP A 83 0.70 26.67 -5.93
C ASP A 83 1.79 26.31 -6.95
N LEU A 84 2.77 25.50 -6.55
CA LEU A 84 3.79 25.00 -7.47
C LEU A 84 3.22 24.03 -8.51
N ALA A 85 2.20 23.24 -8.18
CA ALA A 85 1.53 22.38 -9.14
C ALA A 85 0.76 23.19 -10.19
N LEU A 86 0.09 24.27 -9.79
CA LEU A 86 -0.60 25.19 -10.71
C LEU A 86 0.35 25.85 -11.71
N GLN A 87 1.57 26.20 -11.28
CA GLN A 87 2.59 26.83 -12.13
C GLN A 87 3.18 25.89 -13.19
N ARG A 88 2.89 24.58 -13.17
CA ARG A 88 3.43 23.62 -14.15
C ARG A 88 2.68 23.60 -15.48
N GLU A 89 1.48 24.15 -15.54
CA GLU A 89 0.65 24.17 -16.76
C GLU A 89 0.47 22.77 -17.40
N ASP A 90 0.23 21.74 -16.58
CA ASP A 90 0.00 20.38 -17.06
C ASP A 90 -1.36 20.24 -17.76
N GLU A 91 -1.39 19.95 -19.06
CA GLU A 91 -2.64 19.82 -19.83
C GLU A 91 -3.55 18.67 -19.37
N GLY A 92 -3.00 17.64 -18.70
CA GLY A 92 -3.78 16.49 -18.22
C GLY A 92 -4.40 16.69 -16.83
N VAL A 93 -4.10 17.79 -16.13
CA VAL A 93 -4.71 18.10 -14.84
C VAL A 93 -6.10 18.67 -15.03
N LEU A 94 -7.12 18.01 -14.48
CA LEU A 94 -8.48 18.53 -14.50
C LEU A 94 -8.74 19.50 -13.35
N SER A 95 -8.19 19.21 -12.18
CA SER A 95 -8.37 20.04 -10.98
C SER A 95 -7.35 19.69 -9.90
N LEU A 96 -7.01 20.70 -9.09
CA LEU A 96 -6.20 20.58 -7.88
C LEU A 96 -7.04 21.03 -6.68
N MET A 97 -7.05 20.22 -5.63
CA MET A 97 -7.90 20.44 -4.46
C MET A 97 -7.06 20.55 -3.20
N LEU A 98 -7.23 21.66 -2.48
CA LEU A 98 -6.74 21.80 -1.11
C LEU A 98 -7.63 20.98 -0.18
N ALA A 99 -7.13 19.85 0.30
CA ALA A 99 -7.91 18.91 1.09
C ALA A 99 -7.04 18.03 2.02
N ASP A 100 -7.55 17.80 3.24
CA ASP A 100 -6.99 16.80 4.15
C ASP A 100 -7.58 15.41 3.86
N ILE A 101 -6.74 14.52 3.32
CA ILE A 101 -7.10 13.14 3.01
C ILE A 101 -7.52 12.33 4.26
N GLY A 102 -7.14 12.76 5.46
CA GLY A 102 -7.54 12.17 6.74
C GLY A 102 -9.00 12.47 7.14
N GLN A 103 -9.66 13.40 6.45
CA GLN A 103 -11.11 13.64 6.56
C GLN A 103 -11.93 12.78 5.59
N GLY A 104 -11.27 12.10 4.64
CA GLY A 104 -11.90 11.27 3.62
C GLY A 104 -11.69 11.81 2.21
N VAL A 105 -12.25 11.09 1.24
CA VAL A 105 -12.16 11.42 -0.20
C VAL A 105 -13.52 11.94 -0.66
N PRO A 106 -13.67 13.24 -0.99
CA PRO A 106 -14.96 13.91 -1.13
C PRO A 106 -15.55 13.79 -2.55
N PHE A 107 -15.57 12.58 -3.10
CA PHE A 107 -16.11 12.34 -4.44
C PHE A 107 -17.32 11.41 -4.43
N ARG A 108 -18.07 11.44 -5.53
CA ARG A 108 -19.22 10.56 -5.69
C ARG A 108 -18.75 9.10 -5.81
N PRO A 109 -19.60 8.13 -5.45
CA PRO A 109 -19.22 6.74 -5.59
C PRO A 109 -18.90 6.38 -7.05
N GLY A 110 -17.81 5.66 -7.26
CA GLY A 110 -17.41 5.18 -8.59
C GLY A 110 -16.94 6.26 -9.58
N THR A 111 -16.50 7.42 -9.11
CA THR A 111 -15.96 8.50 -9.96
C THR A 111 -14.67 8.12 -10.68
N PHE A 112 -13.73 7.44 -10.01
CA PHE A 112 -12.39 7.21 -10.54
C PHE A 112 -12.20 5.78 -11.05
N ASP A 113 -11.44 5.65 -12.14
CA ASP A 113 -10.98 4.36 -12.66
C ASP A 113 -9.88 3.77 -11.78
N ALA A 114 -8.98 4.64 -11.32
CA ALA A 114 -7.86 4.29 -10.48
C ALA A 114 -7.47 5.44 -9.54
N ALA A 115 -6.66 5.11 -8.54
CA ALA A 115 -6.03 6.10 -7.68
C ALA A 115 -4.55 5.77 -7.47
N ILE A 116 -3.74 6.82 -7.32
CA ILE A 116 -2.33 6.72 -6.98
C ILE A 116 -2.06 7.59 -5.75
N SER A 117 -1.08 7.19 -4.94
CA SER A 117 -0.57 8.02 -3.86
C SER A 117 0.91 7.74 -3.68
N ILE A 118 1.76 8.76 -3.89
CA ILE A 118 3.22 8.59 -3.83
C ILE A 118 3.76 9.34 -2.63
N SER A 119 4.27 8.60 -1.64
CA SER A 119 4.90 9.16 -0.44
C SER A 119 3.96 10.06 0.40
N ALA A 120 2.66 9.76 0.46
CA ALA A 120 1.68 10.57 1.18
C ALA A 120 0.96 9.85 2.33
N ILE A 121 0.50 8.60 2.18
CA ILE A 121 -0.38 7.99 3.19
C ILE A 121 0.27 7.72 4.55
N GLN A 122 1.61 7.73 4.67
CA GLN A 122 2.28 7.58 5.97
C GLN A 122 2.00 8.76 6.92
N TRP A 123 1.67 9.93 6.38
CA TRP A 123 1.33 11.12 7.16
C TRP A 123 0.04 10.93 7.97
N LEU A 124 -0.87 10.06 7.53
CA LEU A 124 -2.10 9.72 8.25
C LEU A 124 -1.85 8.98 9.57
N CYS A 125 -0.65 8.42 9.74
CA CYS A 125 -0.28 7.71 10.96
C CYS A 125 0.22 8.64 12.07
N ASN A 126 0.43 9.91 11.75
CA ASN A 126 0.74 10.92 12.75
C ASN A 126 -0.57 11.51 13.27
N ALA A 127 -0.82 11.39 14.57
CA ALA A 127 -2.03 11.95 15.18
C ALA A 127 -1.86 13.47 15.33
N GLU A 128 -2.74 14.22 14.68
CA GLU A 128 -2.70 15.69 14.57
C GLU A 128 -3.24 16.40 15.83
N SER A 129 -4.04 15.69 16.63
CA SER A 129 -4.63 16.15 17.88
C SER A 129 -4.99 14.95 18.77
N SER A 130 -5.23 15.19 20.06
CA SER A 130 -5.73 14.17 20.99
C SER A 130 -7.08 13.59 20.61
N ASP A 131 -7.82 14.32 19.78
CA ASP A 131 -9.25 14.07 19.52
C ASP A 131 -9.45 13.18 18.29
N VAL A 132 -8.42 12.99 17.46
CA VAL A 132 -8.50 12.21 16.22
C VAL A 132 -7.37 11.20 16.15
N SER A 133 -7.70 9.91 16.31
CA SER A 133 -6.74 8.82 16.20
C SER A 133 -6.27 8.59 14.76
N ALA A 134 -5.02 8.13 14.62
CA ALA A 134 -4.45 7.70 13.34
C ALA A 134 -5.30 6.62 12.66
N GLU A 135 -5.82 5.65 13.43
CA GLU A 135 -6.72 4.61 12.93
C GLU A 135 -8.03 5.20 12.39
N GLY A 136 -8.56 6.24 13.03
CA GLY A 136 -9.76 6.94 12.58
C GLY A 136 -9.54 7.68 11.26
N ARG A 137 -8.39 8.35 11.11
CA ARG A 137 -8.00 9.03 9.86
C ARG A 137 -7.81 8.03 8.72
N LEU A 138 -7.06 6.96 8.95
CA LEU A 138 -6.85 5.88 7.98
C LEU A 138 -8.16 5.23 7.57
N ARG A 139 -9.06 4.96 8.52
CA ARG A 139 -10.40 4.43 8.24
C ARG A 139 -11.18 5.35 7.31
N ARG A 140 -11.31 6.64 7.64
CA ARG A 140 -12.05 7.60 6.80
C ARG A 140 -11.45 7.72 5.41
N PHE A 141 -10.12 7.78 5.33
CA PHE A 141 -9.40 7.82 4.07
C PHE A 141 -9.73 6.61 3.18
N PHE A 142 -9.52 5.38 3.69
CA PHE A 142 -9.74 4.19 2.88
C PHE A 142 -11.22 3.92 2.59
N GLU A 143 -12.15 4.25 3.48
CA GLU A 143 -13.59 4.16 3.21
C GLU A 143 -14.01 5.12 2.09
N GLY A 144 -13.54 6.38 2.15
CA GLY A 144 -13.80 7.36 1.09
C GLY A 144 -13.16 6.96 -0.23
N LEU A 145 -11.91 6.48 -0.21
CA LEU A 145 -11.20 6.03 -1.40
C LEU A 145 -11.89 4.82 -2.04
N TYR A 146 -12.30 3.84 -1.24
CA TYR A 146 -13.03 2.66 -1.70
C TYR A 146 -14.34 3.06 -2.39
N ALA A 147 -15.10 3.96 -1.78
CA ALA A 147 -16.35 4.45 -2.33
C ALA A 147 -16.13 5.18 -3.66
N SER A 148 -15.11 6.03 -3.74
CA SER A 148 -14.83 6.89 -4.89
C SER A 148 -14.32 6.13 -6.13
N LEU A 149 -13.80 4.92 -5.96
CA LEU A 149 -13.32 4.07 -7.04
C LEU A 149 -14.44 3.22 -7.63
N ARG A 150 -14.45 3.05 -8.96
CA ARG A 150 -15.40 2.17 -9.63
C ARG A 150 -15.19 0.71 -9.22
N ARG A 151 -16.21 -0.12 -9.45
CA ARG A 151 -16.05 -1.59 -9.30
C ARG A 151 -14.97 -2.10 -10.25
N GLY A 152 -14.06 -2.91 -9.72
CA GLY A 152 -12.85 -3.35 -10.44
C GLY A 152 -11.77 -2.27 -10.58
N GLY A 153 -11.97 -1.08 -10.01
CA GLY A 153 -10.96 -0.03 -9.93
C GLY A 153 -9.82 -0.44 -9.00
N ARG A 154 -8.65 0.14 -9.24
CA ARG A 154 -7.41 -0.18 -8.53
C ARG A 154 -6.82 1.06 -7.87
N ALA A 155 -6.13 0.87 -6.75
CA ALA A 155 -5.32 1.92 -6.17
C ALA A 155 -3.93 1.40 -5.83
N VAL A 156 -2.91 2.22 -6.07
CA VAL A 156 -1.53 1.92 -5.66
C VAL A 156 -1.02 3.06 -4.80
N CYS A 157 -0.64 2.73 -3.56
CA CYS A 157 -0.08 3.70 -2.63
C CYS A 157 1.36 3.32 -2.27
N GLN A 158 2.32 4.12 -2.70
CA GLN A 158 3.70 4.03 -2.23
C GLN A 158 3.83 4.77 -0.90
N PHE A 159 4.46 4.14 0.10
CA PHE A 159 4.56 4.73 1.44
C PHE A 159 5.81 4.28 2.21
N TYR A 160 6.14 5.02 3.27
CA TYR A 160 7.29 4.76 4.14
C TYR A 160 6.87 4.45 5.58
N PRO A 161 6.48 3.22 5.91
CA PRO A 161 6.15 2.88 7.30
C PRO A 161 7.37 3.04 8.21
N LYS A 162 7.15 3.46 9.45
CA LYS A 162 8.15 3.57 10.52
C LYS A 162 8.51 2.21 11.10
N ASN A 163 7.53 1.31 11.19
CA ASN A 163 7.67 -0.03 11.74
C ASN A 163 6.56 -0.95 11.19
N ASP A 164 6.67 -2.24 11.49
CA ASP A 164 5.70 -3.26 11.06
C ASP A 164 4.29 -3.03 11.61
N ALA A 165 4.17 -2.38 12.76
CA ALA A 165 2.87 -2.03 13.33
C ALA A 165 2.14 -1.00 12.46
N GLN A 166 2.84 0.05 12.01
CA GLN A 166 2.28 1.03 11.08
C GLN A 166 1.97 0.40 9.72
N ARG A 167 2.86 -0.46 9.20
CA ARG A 167 2.61 -1.23 7.97
C ARG A 167 1.31 -2.04 8.09
N SER A 168 1.12 -2.74 9.19
CA SER A 168 -0.07 -3.56 9.47
C SER A 168 -1.33 -2.74 9.72
N MET A 169 -1.20 -1.56 10.34
CA MET A 169 -2.30 -0.63 10.58
C MET A 169 -2.86 -0.10 9.27
N ILE A 170 -1.99 0.34 8.35
CA ILE A 170 -2.36 0.88 7.04
C ILE A 170 -3.06 -0.22 6.21
N SER A 171 -2.45 -1.39 6.05
CA SER A 171 -3.05 -2.48 5.27
C SER A 171 -4.33 -3.01 5.91
N GLY A 172 -4.38 -3.07 7.25
CA GLY A 172 -5.56 -3.43 8.01
C GLY A 172 -6.73 -2.47 7.79
N ALA A 173 -6.48 -1.16 7.72
CA ALA A 173 -7.51 -0.16 7.43
C ALA A 173 -8.06 -0.32 6.00
N ALA A 174 -7.20 -0.55 5.01
CA ALA A 174 -7.62 -0.81 3.63
C ALA A 174 -8.49 -2.07 3.51
N MET A 175 -8.07 -3.18 4.14
CA MET A 175 -8.86 -4.43 4.16
C MET A 175 -10.22 -4.24 4.83
N LYS A 176 -10.27 -3.49 5.94
CA LYS A 176 -11.54 -3.18 6.65
C LYS A 176 -12.48 -2.32 5.81
N ALA A 177 -11.96 -1.43 4.97
CA ALA A 177 -12.76 -0.64 4.03
C ALA A 177 -13.36 -1.48 2.89
N GLY A 178 -12.86 -2.70 2.66
CA GLY A 178 -13.40 -3.65 1.68
C GLY A 178 -12.47 -3.94 0.50
N PHE A 179 -11.29 -3.31 0.44
CA PHE A 179 -10.31 -3.60 -0.59
C PHE A 179 -9.80 -5.04 -0.51
N GLY A 180 -9.58 -5.67 -1.67
CA GLY A 180 -8.51 -6.67 -1.75
C GLY A 180 -7.19 -5.93 -1.62
N ALA A 181 -6.27 -6.39 -0.77
CA ALA A 181 -5.00 -5.70 -0.51
C ALA A 181 -3.80 -6.65 -0.63
N GLY A 182 -2.73 -6.15 -1.22
CA GLY A 182 -1.41 -6.79 -1.25
C GLY A 182 -0.32 -5.77 -0.96
N ILE A 183 0.78 -6.20 -0.36
CA ILE A 183 1.97 -5.36 -0.20
C ILE A 183 3.09 -5.95 -1.05
N LEU A 184 3.68 -5.09 -1.88
CA LEU A 184 4.85 -5.39 -2.69
C LEU A 184 6.03 -4.56 -2.18
N GLU A 185 7.19 -5.21 -2.06
CA GLU A 185 8.44 -4.57 -1.66
C GLU A 185 9.47 -4.72 -2.78
N ASP A 186 9.85 -3.60 -3.41
CA ASP A 186 10.96 -3.56 -4.35
C ASP A 186 12.29 -3.37 -3.57
N ASP A 187 13.35 -4.04 -3.99
CA ASP A 187 14.70 -4.03 -3.39
C ASP A 187 14.74 -4.34 -1.87
N PRO A 188 14.16 -5.47 -1.42
CA PRO A 188 14.03 -5.79 0.00
C PRO A 188 15.40 -5.89 0.69
N GLY A 189 15.47 -5.37 1.92
CA GLY A 189 16.70 -5.39 2.73
C GLY A 189 17.77 -4.37 2.32
N THR A 190 17.50 -3.53 1.31
CA THR A 190 18.40 -2.44 0.92
C THR A 190 17.94 -1.08 1.48
N LYS A 191 18.83 -0.08 1.44
CA LYS A 191 18.46 1.31 1.74
C LYS A 191 17.52 1.93 0.70
N ASN A 192 17.37 1.28 -0.46
CA ASN A 192 16.52 1.73 -1.55
C ASN A 192 15.14 1.08 -1.51
N SER A 193 14.84 0.21 -0.54
CA SER A 193 13.55 -0.48 -0.42
C SER A 193 12.36 0.48 -0.59
N LYS A 194 11.39 0.04 -1.40
CA LYS A 194 10.14 0.76 -1.67
C LYS A 194 8.96 -0.17 -1.46
N LEU A 195 8.03 0.28 -0.63
CA LEU A 195 6.81 -0.44 -0.34
C LEU A 195 5.62 0.17 -1.10
N TYR A 196 4.87 -0.70 -1.76
CA TYR A 196 3.66 -0.37 -2.49
C TYR A 196 2.50 -1.18 -1.93
N LEU A 197 1.45 -0.48 -1.51
CA LEU A 197 0.16 -1.07 -1.18
C LEU A 197 -0.68 -1.11 -2.46
N VAL A 198 -0.98 -2.32 -2.94
CA VAL A 198 -1.78 -2.56 -4.15
C VAL A 198 -3.19 -2.97 -3.72
N LEU A 199 -4.18 -2.21 -4.17
CA LEU A 199 -5.57 -2.32 -3.74
C LEU A 199 -6.51 -2.54 -4.92
N THR A 200 -7.56 -3.33 -4.70
CA THR A 200 -8.61 -3.59 -5.71
C THR A 200 -10.01 -3.47 -5.10
N VAL A 201 -10.92 -2.82 -5.83
CA VAL A 201 -12.33 -2.70 -5.45
C VAL A 201 -13.12 -3.88 -6.02
N GLY A 202 -13.82 -4.61 -5.15
CA GLY A 202 -14.66 -5.73 -5.57
C GLY A 202 -13.92 -7.04 -5.89
N GLY A 203 -12.66 -7.20 -5.44
CA GLY A 203 -11.90 -8.45 -5.59
C GLY A 203 -12.67 -9.63 -5.01
N GLY A 204 -12.96 -10.64 -5.81
CA GLY A 204 -13.96 -11.66 -5.52
C GLY A 204 -14.29 -12.44 -6.78
N GLY A 205 -13.28 -13.03 -7.41
CA GLY A 205 -13.45 -13.96 -8.53
C GLY A 205 -13.64 -13.32 -9.91
N LEU A 206 -13.37 -12.03 -10.06
CA LEU A 206 -13.24 -11.41 -11.38
C LEU A 206 -11.86 -11.73 -11.98
N GLN A 207 -11.81 -12.04 -13.26
CA GLN A 207 -10.58 -12.14 -14.03
C GLN A 207 -9.87 -10.77 -13.96
N GLY A 208 -8.78 -10.68 -13.19
CA GLY A 208 -8.13 -9.42 -12.80
C GLY A 208 -8.02 -9.15 -11.29
N ASP A 209 -8.50 -10.07 -10.44
CA ASP A 209 -8.27 -10.04 -8.99
C ASP A 209 -6.75 -9.98 -8.68
N ILE A 210 -6.35 -9.44 -7.52
CA ILE A 210 -4.92 -9.26 -7.13
C ILE A 210 -4.11 -10.52 -7.40
N THR A 211 -4.71 -11.69 -7.14
CA THR A 211 -4.11 -13.01 -7.37
C THR A 211 -3.68 -13.29 -8.82
N GLY A 212 -4.30 -12.64 -9.81
CA GLY A 212 -3.96 -12.80 -11.24
C GLY A 212 -2.79 -11.93 -11.69
N ILE A 213 -2.64 -10.72 -11.13
CA ILE A 213 -1.56 -9.78 -11.46
C ILE A 213 -0.28 -10.13 -10.70
N VAL A 214 -0.42 -10.61 -9.47
CA VAL A 214 0.71 -11.09 -8.64
C VAL A 214 1.08 -12.54 -8.95
N ASN A 215 0.36 -13.20 -9.86
CA ASN A 215 0.64 -14.58 -10.27
C ASN A 215 1.93 -14.61 -11.09
N GLY A 216 3.04 -14.94 -10.43
CA GLY A 216 4.38 -14.95 -11.04
C GLY A 216 5.38 -13.96 -10.43
N MET A 217 4.95 -13.09 -9.52
CA MET A 217 5.85 -12.21 -8.76
C MET A 217 6.27 -12.92 -7.47
N SER A 218 7.57 -13.20 -7.30
CA SER A 218 8.13 -13.96 -6.18
C SER A 218 8.01 -13.28 -4.81
N ASP A 219 7.69 -11.98 -4.78
CA ASP A 219 7.88 -11.11 -3.61
C ASP A 219 6.61 -10.39 -3.15
N VAL A 220 5.42 -10.96 -3.42
CA VAL A 220 4.14 -10.34 -3.04
C VAL A 220 3.45 -11.07 -1.89
N ASP A 221 3.23 -10.36 -0.78
CA ASP A 221 2.40 -10.85 0.33
C ASP A 221 0.94 -10.43 0.07
N VAL A 222 0.15 -11.37 -0.46
CA VAL A 222 -1.27 -11.15 -0.76
C VAL A 222 -2.09 -11.33 0.51
N LEU A 223 -2.61 -10.23 1.05
CA LEU A 223 -3.42 -10.20 2.26
C LEU A 223 -4.91 -10.16 1.88
N ASP A 224 -5.48 -11.32 1.55
CA ASP A 224 -6.91 -11.45 1.27
C ASP A 224 -7.70 -11.79 2.54
N ALA A 225 -8.41 -10.79 3.08
CA ALA A 225 -9.31 -10.95 4.23
C ALA A 225 -10.46 -11.95 3.96
N ARG A 226 -10.91 -12.13 2.71
CA ARG A 226 -12.03 -13.02 2.35
C ARG A 226 -11.64 -14.47 2.11
N LYS A 227 -10.37 -14.80 1.83
CA LYS A 227 -9.85 -16.18 2.00
C LYS A 227 -10.02 -16.67 3.45
N THR A 228 -9.93 -15.77 4.42
CA THR A 228 -10.20 -16.06 5.84
C THR A 228 -11.69 -16.31 6.12
N ALA A 229 -12.59 -15.72 5.32
CA ALA A 229 -14.05 -15.84 5.48
C ALA A 229 -14.66 -17.01 4.67
N LEU A 230 -14.18 -17.26 3.45
CA LEU A 230 -14.56 -18.39 2.59
C LEU A 230 -13.78 -19.68 2.95
N GLY A 231 -12.70 -19.55 3.72
CA GLY A 231 -11.88 -20.63 4.25
C GLY A 231 -12.29 -21.10 5.64
N LYS A 232 -13.58 -21.09 6.01
CA LYS A 232 -14.07 -21.93 7.13
C LYS A 232 -14.15 -23.41 6.74
N GLY A 233 -13.14 -23.92 6.05
CA GLY A 233 -12.67 -25.27 6.32
C GLY A 233 -11.90 -25.18 7.63
N ARG A 234 -12.36 -25.87 8.67
CA ARG A 234 -11.66 -25.98 9.97
C ARG A 234 -10.13 -25.98 9.74
N PRO A 235 -9.34 -25.17 10.47
CA PRO A 235 -7.88 -25.30 10.38
C PRO A 235 -7.57 -26.77 10.66
N LEU A 236 -6.87 -27.43 9.74
CA LEU A 236 -6.39 -28.79 9.95
C LEU A 236 -5.62 -28.77 11.28
N SER A 237 -6.27 -29.24 12.34
CA SER A 237 -5.67 -29.34 13.65
C SER A 237 -4.55 -30.36 13.49
N TYR A 238 -3.31 -29.90 13.41
CA TYR A 238 -2.16 -30.81 13.39
C TYR A 238 -2.22 -31.66 14.66
N ARG A 239 -2.47 -32.95 14.50
CA ARG A 239 -2.52 -33.88 15.63
C ARG A 239 -1.10 -34.01 16.17
N LYS A 240 -0.93 -33.77 17.47
CA LYS A 240 0.35 -33.91 18.16
C LYS A 240 0.90 -35.32 17.92
N GLY A 241 2.02 -35.42 17.22
CA GLY A 241 2.65 -36.69 16.84
C GLY A 241 2.64 -37.03 15.35
N ASP A 242 1.87 -36.31 14.52
CA ASP A 242 1.88 -36.52 13.08
C ASP A 242 3.16 -35.94 12.44
N LYS A 243 3.55 -36.49 11.28
CA LYS A 243 4.82 -36.15 10.59
C LYS A 243 4.97 -34.64 10.37
N ALA A 244 3.92 -33.95 9.93
CA ALA A 244 3.93 -32.51 9.70
C ALA A 244 4.14 -31.70 11.00
N TRP A 245 3.56 -32.15 12.12
CA TRP A 245 3.77 -31.54 13.44
C TRP A 245 5.23 -31.70 13.91
N ILE A 246 5.83 -32.86 13.66
CA ILE A 246 7.22 -33.16 14.03
C ILE A 246 8.20 -32.30 13.22
N LEU A 247 8.03 -32.20 11.91
CA LEU A 247 8.93 -31.43 11.03
C LEU A 247 8.95 -29.94 11.40
N ARG A 248 7.78 -29.34 11.62
CA ARG A 248 7.67 -27.94 12.07
C ARG A 248 8.35 -27.71 13.42
N LYS A 249 8.25 -28.67 14.35
CA LYS A 249 8.92 -28.57 15.66
C LYS A 249 10.43 -28.68 15.54
N LYS A 250 10.93 -29.52 14.65
CA LYS A 250 12.36 -29.63 14.36
C LYS A 250 12.90 -28.32 13.78
N GLU A 251 12.25 -27.77 12.77
CA GLU A 251 12.61 -26.50 12.15
C GLU A 251 12.60 -25.33 13.16
N GLN A 252 11.58 -25.27 14.02
CA GLN A 252 11.51 -24.29 15.10
C GLN A 252 12.69 -24.40 16.08
N MET A 253 13.17 -25.62 16.36
CA MET A 253 14.28 -25.86 17.29
C MET A 253 15.64 -25.58 16.64
N THR A 254 15.80 -25.90 15.35
CA THR A 254 16.99 -25.54 14.55
C THR A 254 17.18 -24.03 14.48
N ARG A 255 16.11 -23.28 14.22
CA ARG A 255 16.14 -21.80 14.19
C ARG A 255 16.46 -21.18 15.56
N LYS A 256 16.26 -21.93 16.65
CA LYS A 256 16.68 -21.55 18.01
C LYS A 256 18.09 -22.03 18.36
N GLY A 257 18.88 -22.48 17.37
CA GLY A 257 20.26 -22.94 17.54
C GLY A 257 20.40 -24.27 18.27
N LYS A 258 19.31 -25.03 18.45
CA LYS A 258 19.36 -26.33 19.13
C LYS A 258 19.72 -27.44 18.15
N VAL A 259 20.52 -28.41 18.60
CA VAL A 259 20.87 -29.59 17.80
C VAL A 259 19.64 -30.47 17.64
N VAL A 260 19.24 -30.74 16.39
CA VAL A 260 18.08 -31.56 16.04
C VAL A 260 18.50 -32.72 15.13
N LYS A 261 17.94 -33.91 15.35
CA LYS A 261 18.22 -35.10 14.52
C LYS A 261 17.68 -34.93 13.10
N ALA A 262 18.47 -35.38 12.11
CA ALA A 262 18.10 -35.39 10.70
C ALA A 262 16.80 -36.16 10.43
N ASP A 263 16.12 -35.78 9.35
CA ASP A 263 14.89 -36.42 8.92
C ASP A 263 15.17 -37.75 8.22
N SER A 264 14.33 -38.75 8.50
CA SER A 264 14.36 -40.04 7.81
C SER A 264 12.99 -40.40 7.24
N LYS A 265 12.96 -41.40 6.35
CA LYS A 265 11.72 -41.97 5.80
C LYS A 265 10.76 -42.55 6.85
N TYR A 266 11.22 -42.70 8.10
CA TYR A 266 10.43 -43.19 9.24
C TYR A 266 9.94 -42.09 10.18
N THR A 267 10.19 -40.81 9.87
CA THR A 267 9.78 -39.67 10.71
C THR A 267 8.25 -39.61 10.83
N GLY A 268 7.74 -39.65 12.07
CA GLY A 268 6.31 -39.64 12.37
C GLY A 268 5.57 -40.96 12.19
N ARG A 269 6.27 -42.07 11.88
CA ARG A 269 5.66 -43.39 11.77
C ARG A 269 5.54 -44.05 13.15
N LYS A 270 4.34 -44.54 13.51
CA LYS A 270 4.15 -45.35 14.72
C LYS A 270 5.02 -46.61 14.63
N ARG A 271 5.89 -46.82 15.62
CA ARG A 271 6.64 -48.08 15.76
C ARG A 271 5.66 -49.17 16.20
N ARG A 272 5.78 -50.36 15.63
CA ARG A 272 5.00 -51.53 16.08
C ARG A 272 5.43 -51.89 17.52
N PRO A 273 4.51 -52.39 18.37
CA PRO A 273 4.90 -52.94 19.66
C PRO A 273 5.95 -54.03 19.45
N ALA A 274 7.06 -53.94 20.17
CA ALA A 274 7.97 -55.08 20.30
C ALA A 274 7.32 -56.02 21.32
N PHE A 275 7.10 -57.28 20.91
CA PHE A 275 6.80 -58.37 21.83
C PHE A 275 8.10 -58.93 22.36
#